data_AF-A0A6A7BNP8-F1
#
_entry.id   AF-A0A6A7BNP8-F1
#
_cell.length_a   1.000
_cell.length_b   1.000
_cell.length_c   1.000
_cell.angle_alpha   90.00
_cell.angle_beta   90.00
_cell.angle_gamma   90.00
#
_symmetry.space_group_name_H-M   'P 1'
#
loop_
_entity.id
_entity.type
_entity.pdbx_description
1 polymer ?
#
loop_
_entity_poly.entity_id
_entity_poly.type
_entity_poly.pdbx_seq_one_letter_code
_entity_poly.pdbx_strand_id
1 'polypeptide(L)'
;MDISALVNHDTEAAVLPRRSLSRPSSLSAPSPVTSAAKIPNAHKPTHKQMPLKRRRHDPKPIWAYREGEELPPELKQQQEQQRQQLRPPPAPAQPPPPPSQAQPRVQASPIAHRSGPPPSTYDGPPAPQSTTTTELVGFERPISDSPQVYDDVSRQVCEFLWREAIGNDAVRNAIADPHVKLEVEARWGQVIDRNSNHRLRGPWDSECVLKHGALDAKFESTMTLEQHKRMNLYLNEQIQRSKAPGATRVPINYEHTREIDAFYELGQQEFDLLNPIVRQIIHAHSQNSGRSRIRVTKKKETGEVKDVIIKQRLANLEISSPRTEWDYRIGINLEIDFLGPVEKLKPALEPGKTVESMQRQKDRISYAWLDAYQVDLTQVAQGTSKNHELELELDSKTLLNHADRARRNEPNKFESLITGMMNNLRVLSREMTPSAPGA
;
A
#
# COMPACT_ATOMS: atom_id res chain seq x y z
N MET A 1 -34.66 -8.12 21.43
CA MET A 1 -34.10 -7.10 22.33
C MET A 1 -34.63 -5.76 21.84
N ASP A 2 -35.25 -5.02 22.74
CA ASP A 2 -36.08 -3.85 22.47
C ASP A 2 -35.21 -2.63 22.06
N ILE A 3 -35.56 -2.02 20.93
CA ILE A 3 -34.76 -1.02 20.20
C ILE A 3 -35.25 0.42 20.50
N SER A 4 -36.15 0.57 21.47
CA SER A 4 -36.82 1.83 21.79
C SER A 4 -36.03 2.77 22.73
N ALA A 5 -34.83 2.39 23.17
CA ALA A 5 -34.04 3.17 24.15
C ALA A 5 -32.93 4.05 23.56
N LEU A 6 -32.88 4.28 22.24
CA LEU A 6 -31.81 5.03 21.55
C LEU A 6 -32.20 6.42 21.04
N VAL A 7 -33.36 6.95 21.44
CA VAL A 7 -33.79 8.29 21.02
C VAL A 7 -34.33 9.03 22.24
N ASN A 8 -33.48 9.86 22.85
CA ASN A 8 -33.98 10.95 23.68
C ASN A 8 -33.88 12.27 22.91
N HIS A 9 -35.02 12.94 22.95
CA HIS A 9 -35.30 14.31 22.59
C HIS A 9 -34.35 15.28 23.30
N ASP A 10 -33.95 16.34 22.61
CA ASP A 10 -34.19 17.69 23.10
C ASP A 10 -34.20 18.69 21.94
N THR A 11 -35.35 19.35 21.83
CA THR A 11 -35.66 20.51 21.01
C THR A 11 -35.49 21.76 21.87
N GLU A 12 -34.69 22.75 21.45
CA GLU A 12 -35.14 24.15 21.44
C GLU A 12 -34.16 25.12 20.76
N ALA A 13 -34.79 26.14 20.16
CA ALA A 13 -34.30 27.48 19.84
C ALA A 13 -33.36 27.70 18.64
N ALA A 14 -34.04 28.02 17.53
CA ALA A 14 -33.58 28.70 16.33
C ALA A 14 -32.88 30.05 16.58
N VAL A 15 -31.80 30.33 15.81
CA VAL A 15 -31.48 31.68 15.29
C VAL A 15 -30.73 31.53 13.94
N LEU A 16 -31.35 31.97 12.84
CA LEU A 16 -30.69 32.28 11.55
C LEU A 16 -30.17 33.72 11.60
N PRO A 17 -29.03 34.07 10.97
CA PRO A 17 -29.07 34.73 9.65
C PRO A 17 -27.80 34.39 8.80
N ARG A 18 -27.53 34.80 7.56
CA ARG A 18 -28.12 35.72 6.58
C ARG A 18 -27.57 35.29 5.20
N ARG A 19 -28.42 35.28 4.17
CA ARG A 19 -28.01 35.16 2.77
C ARG A 19 -27.25 36.43 2.33
N SER A 20 -26.19 36.27 1.55
CA SER A 20 -25.74 37.27 0.58
C SER A 20 -25.56 36.59 -0.79
N LEU A 21 -26.30 37.11 -1.75
CA LEU A 21 -26.23 36.84 -3.18
C LEU A 21 -25.38 37.94 -3.82
N SER A 22 -24.39 37.59 -4.64
CA SER A 22 -24.03 38.39 -5.82
C SER A 22 -23.10 37.62 -6.78
N ARG A 23 -23.75 37.11 -7.83
CA ARG A 23 -23.39 36.86 -9.24
C ARG A 23 -21.93 36.73 -9.74
N PRO A 24 -21.75 35.97 -10.84
CA PRO A 24 -20.46 35.65 -11.46
C PRO A 24 -20.09 36.65 -12.57
N SER A 25 -18.79 36.78 -12.82
CA SER A 25 -18.26 37.33 -14.06
C SER A 25 -17.20 36.36 -14.61
N SER A 26 -17.63 35.54 -15.56
CA SER A 26 -16.77 35.02 -16.62
C SER A 26 -16.29 36.19 -17.48
N LEU A 27 -15.02 36.23 -17.87
CA LEU A 27 -14.58 36.60 -19.22
C LEU A 27 -13.08 36.27 -19.38
N SER A 28 -12.80 35.51 -20.42
CA SER A 28 -11.48 35.16 -20.93
C SER A 28 -10.83 36.36 -21.61
N ALA A 29 -9.53 36.57 -21.44
CA ALA A 29 -8.71 37.30 -22.41
C ALA A 29 -7.23 36.85 -22.36
N PRO A 30 -6.50 36.92 -23.48
CA PRO A 30 -5.33 36.09 -23.76
C PRO A 30 -3.99 36.70 -23.34
N SER A 31 -2.96 35.84 -23.31
CA SER A 31 -1.56 36.13 -23.02
C SER A 31 -0.94 37.18 -23.96
N PRO A 32 -0.07 38.07 -23.46
CA PRO A 32 0.92 38.75 -24.28
C PRO A 32 2.26 38.00 -24.23
N VAL A 33 2.73 37.63 -25.42
CA VAL A 33 4.12 37.25 -25.70
C VAL A 33 4.96 38.52 -25.68
N THR A 34 6.01 38.58 -24.86
CA THR A 34 7.08 39.58 -25.01
C THR A 34 8.45 38.92 -24.96
N SER A 35 9.23 39.24 -25.99
CA SER A 35 10.61 38.85 -26.19
C SER A 35 11.57 39.64 -25.31
N ALA A 36 12.52 38.90 -24.75
CA ALA A 36 13.93 39.21 -24.51
C ALA A 36 14.35 40.62 -24.00
N ALA A 37 14.86 40.65 -22.77
CA ALA A 37 15.94 41.57 -22.39
C ALA A 37 16.90 40.95 -21.35
N LYS A 38 18.19 41.08 -21.69
CA LYS A 38 19.46 40.74 -21.03
C LYS A 38 19.54 40.79 -19.49
N ILE A 39 20.22 39.77 -18.93
CA ILE A 39 20.82 39.75 -17.59
C ILE A 39 22.34 40.00 -17.72
N PRO A 40 23.00 40.76 -16.82
CA PRO A 40 24.43 40.99 -16.86
C PRO A 40 25.27 39.90 -16.16
N ASN A 41 26.42 39.66 -16.80
CA ASN A 41 27.62 38.92 -16.43
C ASN A 41 27.86 38.54 -14.95
N ALA A 42 28.21 37.26 -14.75
CA ALA A 42 29.09 36.80 -13.66
C ALA A 42 29.88 35.53 -14.07
N HIS A 43 31.20 35.70 -14.08
CA HIS A 43 32.31 34.75 -13.85
C HIS A 43 32.48 33.46 -14.69
N LYS A 44 33.69 33.35 -15.26
CA LYS A 44 34.26 32.24 -16.01
C LYS A 44 34.43 30.97 -15.16
N PRO A 45 34.16 29.78 -15.74
CA PRO A 45 34.92 28.59 -15.43
C PRO A 45 35.67 28.05 -16.64
N THR A 46 36.78 27.40 -16.31
CA THR A 46 37.81 26.79 -17.16
C THR A 46 37.28 25.68 -18.08
N HIS A 47 37.71 25.76 -19.34
CA HIS A 47 37.35 24.83 -20.41
C HIS A 47 37.99 23.46 -20.17
N LYS A 48 37.22 22.43 -19.81
CA LYS A 48 37.56 21.03 -20.12
C LYS A 48 37.05 20.74 -21.53
N GLN A 49 37.95 20.38 -22.44
CA GLN A 49 37.61 20.03 -23.81
C GLN A 49 36.69 18.79 -23.82
N MET A 50 35.50 18.94 -24.39
CA MET A 50 34.64 17.81 -24.73
C MET A 50 35.28 17.02 -25.88
N PRO A 51 35.23 15.68 -25.87
CA PRO A 51 35.73 14.89 -27.00
C PRO A 51 34.93 15.23 -28.26
N LEU A 52 35.65 15.49 -29.36
CA LEU A 52 35.09 15.80 -30.66
C LEU A 52 34.02 14.77 -31.07
N LYS A 53 32.86 15.26 -31.50
CA LYS A 53 31.80 14.47 -32.13
C LYS A 53 32.41 13.56 -33.20
N ARG A 54 32.27 12.26 -33.01
CA ARG A 54 32.70 11.19 -33.93
C ARG A 54 32.14 11.47 -35.33
N ARG A 55 33.01 11.46 -36.34
CA ARG A 55 32.65 11.80 -37.72
C ARG A 55 31.56 10.87 -38.27
N ARG A 56 30.64 11.49 -38.99
CA ARG A 56 29.41 10.95 -39.59
C ARG A 56 29.72 10.01 -40.76
N HIS A 57 30.23 8.81 -40.48
CA HIS A 57 30.31 7.71 -41.46
C HIS A 57 30.35 6.33 -40.76
N ASP A 58 29.42 6.11 -39.82
CA ASP A 58 29.05 4.73 -39.47
C ASP A 58 27.87 4.34 -40.37
N PRO A 59 27.91 3.19 -41.07
CA PRO A 59 26.78 2.70 -41.85
C PRO A 59 25.57 2.51 -40.91
N LYS A 60 24.36 2.77 -41.42
CA LYS A 60 23.14 2.54 -40.64
C LYS A 60 23.15 1.09 -40.13
N PRO A 61 22.85 0.81 -38.86
CA PRO A 61 22.73 -0.56 -38.38
C PRO A 61 21.49 -1.22 -39.01
N ILE A 62 21.49 -2.57 -39.10
CA ILE A 62 20.45 -3.35 -39.83
C ILE A 62 19.02 -3.01 -39.38
N TRP A 63 18.79 -2.78 -38.08
CA TRP A 63 17.48 -2.44 -37.53
C TRP A 63 16.98 -1.03 -37.89
N ALA A 64 17.83 -0.18 -38.49
CA ALA A 64 17.49 1.17 -38.91
C ALA A 64 17.11 1.29 -40.39
N TYR A 65 17.10 0.17 -41.14
CA TYR A 65 16.61 0.11 -42.53
C TYR A 65 15.09 -0.14 -42.55
N ARG A 66 14.37 0.58 -43.41
CA ARG A 66 12.92 0.37 -43.60
C ARG A 66 12.66 -0.80 -44.56
N GLU A 67 11.49 -1.40 -44.43
CA GLU A 67 11.03 -2.46 -45.34
C GLU A 67 11.01 -1.94 -46.79
N GLY A 68 11.84 -2.52 -47.67
CA GLY A 68 12.03 -2.09 -49.07
C GLY A 68 13.29 -1.25 -49.37
N GLU A 69 14.06 -0.82 -48.35
CA GLU A 69 15.35 -0.15 -48.55
C GLU A 69 16.45 -1.18 -48.87
N GLU A 70 17.23 -0.98 -49.94
CA GLU A 70 18.30 -1.92 -50.30
C GLU A 70 19.43 -1.92 -49.25
N LEU A 71 19.66 -3.08 -48.65
CA LEU A 71 20.76 -3.30 -47.72
C LEU A 71 22.12 -3.35 -48.45
N PRO A 72 23.17 -2.73 -47.89
CA PRO A 72 24.55 -2.90 -48.36
C PRO A 72 24.98 -4.38 -48.38
N PRO A 73 25.92 -4.77 -49.28
CA PRO A 73 26.34 -6.17 -49.45
C PRO A 73 26.82 -6.84 -48.15
N GLU A 74 27.52 -6.09 -47.31
CA GLU A 74 28.07 -6.55 -46.03
C GLU A 74 26.96 -6.92 -45.01
N LEU A 75 25.87 -6.14 -44.99
CA LEU A 75 24.73 -6.40 -44.11
C LEU A 75 23.85 -7.53 -44.63
N LYS A 76 23.74 -7.68 -45.97
CA LYS A 76 23.08 -8.84 -46.58
C LYS A 76 23.78 -10.16 -46.20
N GLN A 77 25.12 -10.19 -46.23
CA GLN A 77 25.88 -11.37 -45.79
C GLN A 77 25.67 -11.70 -44.31
N GLN A 78 25.63 -10.70 -43.41
CA GLN A 78 25.36 -10.95 -41.98
C GLN A 78 23.96 -11.54 -41.74
N GLN A 79 22.95 -11.03 -42.45
CA GLN A 79 21.59 -11.56 -42.37
C GLN A 79 21.53 -13.03 -42.87
N GLU A 80 22.27 -13.34 -43.92
CA GLU A 80 22.33 -14.67 -44.51
C GLU A 80 23.09 -15.67 -43.60
N GLN A 81 24.16 -15.22 -42.94
CA GLN A 81 24.85 -16.00 -41.92
C GLN A 81 23.97 -16.29 -40.70
N GLN A 82 23.21 -15.31 -40.19
CA GLN A 82 22.24 -15.54 -39.11
C GLN A 82 21.15 -16.55 -39.51
N ARG A 83 20.63 -16.46 -40.75
CA ARG A 83 19.66 -17.45 -41.26
C ARG A 83 20.24 -18.85 -41.40
N GLN A 84 21.53 -18.98 -41.71
CA GLN A 84 22.19 -20.28 -41.79
C GLN A 84 22.45 -20.90 -40.41
N GLN A 85 22.75 -20.08 -39.40
CA GLN A 85 22.93 -20.55 -38.01
C GLN A 85 21.62 -21.01 -37.34
N LEU A 86 20.47 -20.49 -37.80
CA LEU A 86 19.14 -20.85 -37.29
C LEU A 86 18.48 -22.03 -38.03
N ARG A 87 19.13 -22.64 -39.02
CA ARG A 87 18.58 -23.82 -39.71
C ARG A 87 18.79 -25.08 -38.87
N PRO A 88 17.73 -25.83 -38.52
CA PRO A 88 17.89 -27.15 -37.92
C PRO A 88 18.49 -28.14 -38.94
N PRO A 89 19.28 -29.14 -38.48
CA PRO A 89 19.88 -30.13 -39.38
C PRO A 89 18.81 -31.03 -40.03
N PRO A 90 19.05 -31.53 -41.26
CA PRO A 90 18.10 -32.40 -41.93
C PRO A 90 18.00 -33.77 -41.22
N ALA A 91 16.78 -34.30 -41.12
CA ALA A 91 16.50 -35.60 -40.53
C ALA A 91 17.07 -36.75 -41.40
N PRO A 92 17.60 -37.83 -40.81
CA PRO A 92 18.13 -38.97 -41.56
C PRO A 92 17.01 -39.75 -42.28
N ALA A 93 17.28 -40.14 -43.53
CA ALA A 93 16.36 -40.87 -44.39
C ALA A 93 16.09 -42.30 -43.89
N GLN A 94 14.82 -42.68 -43.78
CA GLN A 94 14.41 -44.05 -43.48
C GLN A 94 14.37 -44.92 -44.76
N PRO A 95 14.76 -46.21 -44.68
CA PRO A 95 14.71 -47.13 -45.82
C PRO A 95 13.27 -47.63 -46.11
N PRO A 96 12.99 -48.05 -47.36
CA PRO A 96 11.64 -48.43 -47.81
C PRO A 96 11.23 -49.85 -47.37
N PRO A 97 9.93 -50.13 -47.17
CA PRO A 97 9.43 -51.47 -46.87
C PRO A 97 9.28 -52.35 -48.13
N PRO A 98 9.34 -53.69 -48.01
CA PRO A 98 9.19 -54.63 -49.13
C PRO A 98 7.71 -54.92 -49.50
N PRO A 99 7.46 -55.47 -50.70
CA PRO A 99 6.12 -55.53 -51.31
C PRO A 99 5.25 -56.72 -50.88
N SER A 100 3.94 -56.52 -50.87
CA SER A 100 2.90 -57.55 -50.67
C SER A 100 2.28 -58.01 -52.00
N GLN A 101 2.01 -59.33 -52.11
CA GLN A 101 1.11 -59.99 -53.08
C GLN A 101 0.47 -61.19 -52.33
N ALA A 102 -0.77 -61.66 -52.55
CA ALA A 102 -1.98 -61.16 -53.19
C ALA A 102 -3.16 -62.14 -52.84
N GLN A 103 -4.31 -61.59 -52.40
CA GLN A 103 -5.71 -61.95 -52.76
C GLN A 103 -6.36 -63.30 -52.31
N PRO A 104 -7.71 -63.52 -52.41
CA PRO A 104 -8.82 -62.68 -52.93
C PRO A 104 -10.07 -62.55 -52.02
N ARG A 105 -11.12 -61.96 -52.61
CA ARG A 105 -12.24 -61.14 -52.11
C ARG A 105 -13.60 -61.75 -52.49
N VAL A 106 -14.63 -61.65 -51.63
CA VAL A 106 -16.08 -61.48 -51.95
C VAL A 106 -16.85 -61.21 -50.63
N GLN A 107 -17.36 -60.01 -50.32
CA GLN A 107 -18.53 -59.22 -50.79
C GLN A 107 -19.88 -59.54 -50.11
N ALA A 108 -20.37 -58.62 -49.25
CA ALA A 108 -21.74 -58.04 -49.25
C ALA A 108 -21.85 -56.89 -48.20
N SER A 109 -22.40 -55.75 -48.63
CA SER A 109 -22.62 -54.46 -47.91
C SER A 109 -23.92 -54.49 -47.04
N PRO A 110 -24.31 -53.48 -46.21
CA PRO A 110 -23.87 -52.07 -46.15
C PRO A 110 -23.62 -51.44 -44.76
N ILE A 111 -22.87 -50.33 -44.80
CA ILE A 111 -22.79 -49.17 -43.89
C ILE A 111 -23.28 -49.39 -42.44
N ALA A 112 -22.32 -49.67 -41.56
CA ALA A 112 -22.41 -49.36 -40.14
C ALA A 112 -21.38 -48.25 -39.84
N HIS A 113 -21.87 -47.03 -39.60
CA HIS A 113 -21.08 -45.99 -38.95
C HIS A 113 -20.71 -46.50 -37.56
N ARG A 114 -19.43 -46.85 -37.38
CA ARG A 114 -18.89 -47.26 -36.08
C ARG A 114 -18.63 -46.00 -35.27
N SER A 115 -19.64 -45.64 -34.50
CA SER A 115 -19.61 -44.72 -33.39
C SER A 115 -18.41 -45.02 -32.49
N GLY A 116 -17.63 -43.99 -32.19
CA GLY A 116 -16.65 -44.03 -31.10
C GLY A 116 -17.34 -44.27 -29.75
N PRO A 117 -16.59 -44.72 -28.73
CA PRO A 117 -17.15 -44.93 -27.40
C PRO A 117 -17.69 -43.61 -26.80
N PRO A 118 -18.76 -43.67 -25.98
CA PRO A 118 -19.65 -42.56 -25.69
C PRO A 118 -19.06 -41.51 -24.73
N PRO A 119 -19.64 -40.30 -24.72
CA PRO A 119 -19.33 -39.27 -23.75
C PRO A 119 -19.91 -39.66 -22.39
N SER A 120 -19.07 -39.82 -21.37
CA SER A 120 -19.55 -39.81 -20.00
C SER A 120 -19.86 -38.37 -19.60
N THR A 121 -21.12 -38.02 -19.77
CA THR A 121 -21.79 -36.87 -19.16
C THR A 121 -21.72 -36.98 -17.65
N TYR A 122 -20.78 -36.28 -17.04
CA TYR A 122 -20.97 -35.69 -15.72
C TYR A 122 -21.05 -34.19 -15.93
N ASP A 123 -22.28 -33.68 -15.96
CA ASP A 123 -22.59 -32.27 -15.71
C ASP A 123 -22.21 -31.97 -14.26
N GLY A 124 -20.93 -31.63 -14.07
CA GLY A 124 -20.48 -30.84 -12.94
C GLY A 124 -20.06 -29.49 -13.50
N PRO A 125 -20.53 -28.36 -12.96
CA PRO A 125 -20.01 -27.06 -13.39
C PRO A 125 -18.48 -27.08 -13.26
N PRO A 126 -17.72 -26.52 -14.22
CA PRO A 126 -16.28 -26.46 -14.11
C PRO A 126 -15.94 -25.79 -12.79
N ALA A 127 -15.13 -26.46 -11.97
CA ALA A 127 -14.63 -25.88 -10.73
C ALA A 127 -14.02 -24.52 -11.07
N PRO A 128 -14.46 -23.41 -10.45
CA PRO A 128 -13.88 -22.13 -10.74
C PRO A 128 -12.42 -22.19 -10.27
N GLN A 129 -11.50 -22.14 -11.23
CA GLN A 129 -10.11 -21.81 -10.95
C GLN A 129 -10.13 -20.41 -10.34
N SER A 130 -10.00 -20.36 -9.02
CA SER A 130 -10.00 -19.14 -8.24
C SER A 130 -8.65 -18.45 -8.36
N THR A 131 -8.38 -17.89 -9.53
CA THR A 131 -7.38 -16.84 -9.72
C THR A 131 -8.10 -15.52 -9.87
N THR A 132 -8.53 -14.96 -8.74
CA THR A 132 -9.04 -13.60 -8.65
C THR A 132 -7.89 -12.60 -8.80
N THR A 133 -7.35 -12.50 -9.99
CA THR A 133 -6.60 -11.34 -10.48
C THR A 133 -7.56 -10.65 -11.43
N THR A 134 -7.82 -9.36 -11.24
CA THR A 134 -8.63 -8.47 -12.09
C THR A 134 -8.63 -8.95 -13.54
N GLU A 135 -9.56 -9.86 -13.88
CA GLU A 135 -9.49 -10.50 -15.18
C GLU A 135 -9.81 -9.40 -16.18
N LEU A 136 -8.93 -9.25 -17.15
CA LEU A 136 -9.15 -8.41 -18.31
C LEU A 136 -10.27 -9.07 -19.12
N VAL A 137 -11.52 -8.98 -18.63
CA VAL A 137 -12.67 -9.64 -19.24
C VAL A 137 -12.86 -9.01 -20.62
N GLY A 138 -12.47 -9.75 -21.66
CA GLY A 138 -12.49 -9.30 -23.05
C GLY A 138 -11.25 -8.51 -23.51
N PHE A 139 -10.20 -8.40 -22.70
CA PHE A 139 -8.94 -7.73 -23.05
C PHE A 139 -7.73 -8.65 -22.84
N GLU A 140 -6.70 -8.52 -23.66
CA GLU A 140 -5.47 -9.33 -23.54
C GLU A 140 -4.50 -8.77 -22.50
N ARG A 141 -3.65 -9.67 -21.98
CA ARG A 141 -2.53 -9.33 -21.11
C ARG A 141 -1.55 -8.36 -21.79
N PRO A 142 -0.70 -7.66 -21.02
CA PRO A 142 0.37 -6.82 -21.59
C PRO A 142 1.28 -7.62 -22.54
N ILE A 143 2.05 -6.92 -23.37
CA ILE A 143 2.98 -7.52 -24.35
C ILE A 143 3.97 -8.54 -23.75
N SER A 144 4.27 -8.45 -22.45
CA SER A 144 5.12 -9.38 -21.72
C SER A 144 4.41 -10.67 -21.28
N ASP A 145 3.12 -10.84 -21.60
CA ASP A 145 2.22 -11.87 -21.10
C ASP A 145 2.18 -11.98 -19.56
N SER A 146 2.56 -10.90 -18.87
CA SER A 146 2.62 -10.89 -17.42
C SER A 146 1.20 -10.92 -16.83
N PRO A 147 0.90 -11.86 -15.91
CA PRO A 147 -0.44 -12.01 -15.33
C PRO A 147 -0.81 -10.85 -14.39
N GLN A 148 0.19 -10.11 -13.90
CA GLN A 148 0.00 -8.96 -13.03
C GLN A 148 1.07 -7.91 -13.36
N VAL A 149 0.64 -6.65 -13.46
CA VAL A 149 1.51 -5.48 -13.53
C VAL A 149 1.42 -4.76 -12.19
N TYR A 150 2.55 -4.37 -11.64
CA TYR A 150 2.56 -3.64 -10.38
C TYR A 150 2.06 -2.20 -10.58
N ASP A 151 1.43 -1.67 -9.54
CA ASP A 151 1.09 -0.26 -9.42
C ASP A 151 2.27 0.48 -8.79
N ASP A 152 2.71 1.60 -9.38
CA ASP A 152 3.93 2.31 -8.97
C ASP A 152 3.89 2.80 -7.51
N VAL A 153 2.72 3.19 -7.01
CA VAL A 153 2.57 3.59 -5.61
C VAL A 153 2.74 2.37 -4.71
N SER A 154 2.02 1.28 -4.99
CA SER A 154 2.14 0.02 -4.23
C SER A 154 3.57 -0.54 -4.26
N ARG A 155 4.26 -0.43 -5.41
CA ARG A 155 5.66 -0.84 -5.57
C ARG A 155 6.59 -0.04 -4.68
N GLN A 156 6.43 1.29 -4.65
CA GLN A 156 7.21 2.15 -3.77
C GLN A 156 6.96 1.87 -2.29
N VAL A 157 5.73 1.49 -1.91
CA VAL A 157 5.44 1.02 -0.53
C VAL A 157 6.18 -0.28 -0.24
N CYS A 158 6.19 -1.24 -1.17
CA CYS A 158 6.96 -2.49 -1.01
C CYS A 158 8.44 -2.19 -0.81
N GLU A 159 9.03 -1.32 -1.64
CA GLU A 159 10.44 -0.92 -1.54
C GLU A 159 10.74 -0.19 -0.24
N PHE A 160 9.84 0.68 0.22
CA PHE A 160 9.95 1.37 1.51
C PHE A 160 9.98 0.36 2.67
N LEU A 161 9.01 -0.55 2.76
CA LEU A 161 9.00 -1.59 3.80
C LEU A 161 10.24 -2.48 3.72
N TRP A 162 10.69 -2.77 2.50
CA TRP A 162 11.88 -3.58 2.29
C TRP A 162 13.14 -2.89 2.81
N ARG A 163 13.34 -1.63 2.45
CA ARG A 163 14.52 -0.86 2.84
C ARG A 163 14.58 -0.61 4.34
N GLU A 164 13.45 -0.21 4.94
CA GLU A 164 13.44 0.27 6.32
C GLU A 164 13.34 -0.88 7.34
N ALA A 165 12.70 -2.00 7.00
CA ALA A 165 12.46 -3.10 7.93
C ALA A 165 12.94 -4.47 7.41
N ILE A 166 12.42 -4.95 6.28
CA ILE A 166 12.65 -6.36 5.88
C ILE A 166 14.13 -6.62 5.58
N GLY A 167 14.75 -5.82 4.74
CA GLY A 167 16.16 -5.90 4.34
C GLY A 167 17.12 -5.21 5.32
N ASN A 168 16.62 -4.67 6.43
CA ASN A 168 17.43 -4.00 7.44
C ASN A 168 17.83 -4.99 8.54
N ASP A 169 19.09 -5.44 8.52
CA ASP A 169 19.57 -6.47 9.45
C ASP A 169 19.47 -6.05 10.92
N ALA A 170 19.66 -4.77 11.25
CA ALA A 170 19.51 -4.30 12.63
C ALA A 170 18.06 -4.48 13.13
N VAL A 171 17.09 -4.13 12.29
CA VAL A 171 15.66 -4.32 12.59
C VAL A 171 15.32 -5.80 12.66
N ARG A 172 15.81 -6.61 11.70
CA ARG A 172 15.61 -8.06 11.67
C ARG A 172 16.18 -8.77 12.90
N ASN A 173 17.35 -8.33 13.37
CA ASN A 173 17.95 -8.87 14.58
C ASN A 173 17.21 -8.41 15.84
N ALA A 174 16.65 -7.19 15.85
CA ALA A 174 15.84 -6.72 16.97
C ALA A 174 14.54 -7.54 17.11
N ILE A 175 13.82 -7.80 16.02
CA ILE A 175 12.55 -8.57 16.03
C ILE A 175 12.74 -10.09 16.13
N ALA A 176 14.00 -10.57 16.17
CA ALA A 176 14.29 -11.95 16.54
C ALA A 176 14.08 -12.18 18.05
N ASP A 177 14.09 -11.11 18.84
CA ASP A 177 13.65 -11.10 20.23
C ASP A 177 12.11 -11.21 20.29
N PRO A 178 11.54 -12.21 21.00
CA PRO A 178 10.09 -12.39 21.08
C PRO A 178 9.36 -11.21 21.74
N HIS A 179 10.07 -10.35 22.46
CA HIS A 179 9.56 -9.14 23.10
C HIS A 179 9.57 -7.91 22.19
N VAL A 180 9.94 -8.06 20.92
CA VAL A 180 10.01 -6.96 19.97
C VAL A 180 9.17 -7.29 18.74
N LYS A 181 8.11 -6.54 18.55
CA LYS A 181 7.17 -6.70 17.43
C LYS A 181 7.39 -5.60 16.39
N LEU A 182 7.47 -5.98 15.12
CA LEU A 182 7.36 -5.03 14.01
C LEU A 182 5.90 -4.64 13.82
N GLU A 183 5.61 -3.35 13.81
CA GLU A 183 4.28 -2.81 13.51
C GLU A 183 4.35 -2.00 12.22
N VAL A 184 3.51 -2.38 11.23
CA VAL A 184 3.31 -1.62 10.00
C VAL A 184 1.86 -1.19 9.97
N GLU A 185 1.65 0.13 9.99
CA GLU A 185 0.34 0.75 10.09
C GLU A 185 0.21 1.86 9.05
N ALA A 186 -0.96 1.96 8.44
CA ALA A 186 -1.34 3.04 7.54
C ALA A 186 -2.42 3.89 8.21
N ARG A 187 -2.26 5.21 8.16
CA ARG A 187 -3.21 6.17 8.72
C ARG A 187 -3.81 7.03 7.64
N TRP A 188 -5.09 7.36 7.79
CA TRP A 188 -5.77 8.39 7.02
C TRP A 188 -5.65 9.73 7.74
N GLY A 189 -5.42 10.78 6.97
CA GLY A 189 -5.25 12.12 7.50
C GLY A 189 -5.01 13.12 6.40
N GLN A 190 -4.33 14.21 6.72
CA GLN A 190 -3.92 15.21 5.73
C GLN A 190 -2.44 15.51 5.87
N VAL A 191 -1.72 15.56 4.75
CA VAL A 191 -0.37 16.13 4.72
C VAL A 191 -0.55 17.64 4.67
N ILE A 192 -0.05 18.35 5.66
CA ILE A 192 -0.18 19.80 5.83
C ILE A 192 1.17 20.45 5.55
N ASP A 193 1.22 21.43 4.65
CA ASP A 193 2.40 22.29 4.47
C ASP A 193 2.54 23.20 5.70
N ARG A 194 3.72 23.21 6.35
CA ARG A 194 3.93 23.98 7.58
C ARG A 194 3.92 25.49 7.35
N ASN A 195 4.25 25.93 6.14
CA ASN A 195 4.28 27.35 5.81
C ASN A 195 2.87 27.93 5.69
N SER A 196 2.00 27.23 4.95
CA SER A 196 0.63 27.67 4.73
C SER A 196 -0.38 27.17 5.78
N ASN A 197 -0.04 26.14 6.57
CA ASN A 197 -0.98 25.39 7.42
C ASN A 197 -2.21 24.87 6.66
N HIS A 198 -2.08 24.67 5.35
CA HIS A 198 -3.11 24.07 4.51
C HIS A 198 -2.69 22.69 4.05
N ARG A 199 -3.68 21.88 3.65
CA ARG A 199 -3.42 20.59 3.03
C ARG A 199 -2.51 20.79 1.82
N LEU A 200 -1.42 20.04 1.79
CA LEU A 200 -0.40 20.10 0.77
C LEU A 200 -1.04 19.80 -0.59
N ARG A 201 -0.79 20.71 -1.53
CA ARG A 201 -1.16 20.61 -2.93
C ARG A 201 0.06 20.97 -3.76
N GLY A 202 0.19 20.36 -4.93
CA GLY A 202 1.24 20.65 -5.88
C GLY A 202 0.84 20.24 -7.29
N PRO A 203 1.78 20.18 -8.23
CA PRO A 203 1.50 19.91 -9.64
C PRO A 203 1.23 18.41 -9.91
N TRP A 204 0.38 17.77 -9.13
CA TRP A 204 -0.07 16.40 -9.31
C TRP A 204 -1.58 16.28 -9.07
N ASP A 205 -2.27 15.58 -9.97
CA ASP A 205 -3.73 15.39 -9.93
C ASP A 205 -4.14 13.96 -9.55
N SER A 206 -3.19 13.12 -9.17
CA SER A 206 -3.40 11.71 -8.83
C SER A 206 -2.61 11.30 -7.59
N GLU A 207 -2.93 10.12 -7.06
CA GLU A 207 -2.26 9.54 -5.90
C GLU A 207 -0.75 9.40 -6.16
N CYS A 208 0.10 9.89 -5.27
CA CYS A 208 1.55 9.83 -5.43
C CYS A 208 2.29 9.78 -4.10
N VAL A 209 3.44 9.12 -4.10
CA VAL A 209 4.36 9.07 -2.95
C VAL A 209 5.11 10.41 -2.85
N LEU A 210 5.12 11.00 -1.67
CA LEU A 210 5.84 12.24 -1.41
C LEU A 210 7.29 11.92 -1.00
N LYS A 211 8.25 12.64 -1.61
CA LYS A 211 9.66 12.48 -1.26
C LYS A 211 9.95 13.17 0.08
N HIS A 212 10.30 12.36 1.07
CA HIS A 212 10.70 12.83 2.40
C HIS A 212 11.93 13.76 2.31
N GLY A 213 11.97 14.81 3.14
CA GLY A 213 13.08 15.77 3.22
C GLY A 213 13.08 16.88 2.16
N ALA A 214 12.28 16.78 1.09
CA ALA A 214 12.12 17.83 0.10
C ALA A 214 11.00 18.84 0.43
N LEU A 215 10.13 18.49 1.38
CA LEU A 215 8.92 19.23 1.72
C LEU A 215 8.87 19.51 3.21
N ASP A 216 8.65 20.77 3.58
CA ASP A 216 8.38 21.14 4.96
C ASP A 216 6.90 20.89 5.30
N ALA A 217 6.58 19.63 5.54
CA ALA A 217 5.22 19.17 5.81
C ALA A 217 5.11 18.48 7.18
N LYS A 218 3.89 18.45 7.71
CA LYS A 218 3.46 17.59 8.81
C LYS A 218 2.30 16.73 8.32
N PHE A 219 1.97 15.68 9.06
CA PHE A 219 0.77 14.89 8.79
C PHE A 219 -0.12 14.95 10.02
N GLU A 220 -1.39 15.20 9.80
CA GLU A 220 -2.40 15.25 10.83
C GLU A 220 -3.37 14.08 10.64
N SER A 221 -3.29 13.13 11.57
CA SER A 221 -4.18 11.97 11.62
C SER A 221 -5.43 12.34 12.40
N THR A 222 -6.37 13.01 11.75
CA THR A 222 -7.63 13.45 12.35
C THR A 222 -8.75 13.38 11.34
N MET A 223 -9.96 13.11 11.82
CA MET A 223 -11.19 13.20 11.04
C MET A 223 -12.30 13.87 11.86
N THR A 224 -13.31 14.40 11.17
CA THR A 224 -14.47 14.97 11.84
C THR A 224 -15.31 13.88 12.50
N LEU A 225 -16.11 14.27 13.51
CA LEU A 225 -17.07 13.35 14.14
C LEU A 225 -18.07 12.77 13.12
N GLU A 226 -18.46 13.56 12.12
CA GLU A 226 -19.35 13.12 11.04
C GLU A 226 -18.68 12.06 10.16
N GLN A 227 -17.44 12.28 9.75
CA GLN A 227 -16.65 11.30 9.01
C GLN A 227 -16.48 10.01 9.81
N HIS A 228 -16.17 10.11 11.10
CA HIS A 228 -16.07 8.96 12.00
C HIS A 228 -17.38 8.18 12.09
N LYS A 229 -18.51 8.86 12.28
CA LYS A 229 -19.84 8.23 12.34
C LYS A 229 -20.17 7.53 11.02
N ARG A 230 -19.94 8.19 9.89
CA ARG A 230 -20.14 7.61 8.56
C ARG A 230 -19.27 6.36 8.38
N MET A 231 -18.01 6.38 8.85
CA MET A 231 -17.07 5.27 8.65
C MET A 231 -17.53 4.07 9.45
N ASN A 232 -17.95 4.30 10.69
CA ASN A 232 -18.50 3.27 11.55
C ASN A 232 -19.73 2.59 10.90
N LEU A 233 -20.66 3.38 10.35
CA LEU A 233 -21.83 2.82 9.67
C LEU A 233 -21.44 1.95 8.47
N TYR A 234 -20.53 2.46 7.62
CA TYR A 234 -20.05 1.72 6.45
C TYR A 234 -19.35 0.41 6.84
N LEU A 235 -18.41 0.44 7.78
CA LEU A 235 -17.67 -0.75 8.20
C LEU A 235 -18.57 -1.79 8.87
N ASN A 236 -19.54 -1.35 9.69
CA ASN A 236 -20.55 -2.26 10.26
C ASN A 236 -21.40 -2.92 9.18
N GLU A 237 -21.79 -2.19 8.14
CA GLU A 237 -22.49 -2.77 6.99
C GLU A 237 -21.63 -3.84 6.28
N GLN A 238 -20.32 -3.59 6.10
CA GLN A 238 -19.42 -4.58 5.50
C GLN A 238 -19.32 -5.86 6.34
N ILE A 239 -19.36 -5.76 7.68
CA ILE A 239 -19.43 -6.94 8.55
C ILE A 239 -20.70 -7.74 8.26
N GLN A 240 -21.87 -7.09 8.27
CA GLN A 240 -23.15 -7.77 8.07
C GLN A 240 -23.17 -8.49 6.72
N ARG A 241 -22.71 -7.82 5.66
CA ARG A 241 -22.59 -8.41 4.32
C ARG A 241 -21.62 -9.60 4.30
N SER A 242 -20.51 -9.54 5.03
CA SER A 242 -19.54 -10.64 5.09
C SER A 242 -20.04 -11.90 5.82
N LYS A 243 -21.06 -11.75 6.67
CA LYS A 243 -21.65 -12.84 7.48
C LYS A 243 -23.03 -13.28 6.99
N ALA A 244 -23.53 -12.68 5.91
CA ALA A 244 -24.83 -13.03 5.35
C ALA A 244 -24.84 -14.47 4.80
N PRO A 245 -25.98 -15.18 4.84
CA PRO A 245 -26.11 -16.49 4.23
C PRO A 245 -25.75 -16.45 2.73
N GLY A 246 -24.86 -17.35 2.30
CA GLY A 246 -24.38 -17.37 0.91
C GLY A 246 -23.36 -16.28 0.57
N ALA A 247 -22.83 -15.54 1.56
CA ALA A 247 -21.77 -14.58 1.32
C ALA A 247 -20.52 -15.26 0.72
N THR A 248 -20.02 -14.71 -0.38
CA THR A 248 -18.77 -15.14 -1.03
C THR A 248 -17.53 -14.48 -0.43
N ARG A 249 -17.73 -13.45 0.40
CA ARG A 249 -16.67 -12.68 1.04
C ARG A 249 -16.18 -13.40 2.31
N VAL A 250 -14.89 -13.28 2.59
CA VAL A 250 -14.30 -13.72 3.87
C VAL A 250 -14.96 -12.96 5.04
N PRO A 251 -15.31 -13.66 6.14
CA PRO A 251 -15.88 -13.04 7.33
C PRO A 251 -14.97 -11.95 7.92
N ILE A 252 -15.58 -10.86 8.39
CA ILE A 252 -14.90 -9.82 9.16
C ILE A 252 -15.16 -10.02 10.65
N ASN A 253 -14.08 -10.07 11.43
CA ASN A 253 -14.11 -10.10 12.89
C ASN A 253 -14.26 -8.69 13.44
N TYR A 254 -15.00 -8.57 14.54
CA TYR A 254 -15.31 -7.31 15.19
C TYR A 254 -14.93 -7.37 16.65
N GLU A 255 -14.26 -6.33 17.14
CA GLU A 255 -13.94 -6.14 18.56
C GLU A 255 -14.14 -4.67 18.95
N HIS A 256 -14.65 -4.44 20.16
CA HIS A 256 -14.82 -3.10 20.73
C HIS A 256 -14.13 -3.05 22.08
N THR A 257 -13.07 -2.23 22.19
CA THR A 257 -12.29 -2.07 23.41
C THR A 257 -12.32 -0.64 23.93
N ARG A 258 -12.18 -0.51 25.26
CA ARG A 258 -11.94 0.77 25.91
C ARG A 258 -10.70 0.68 26.77
N GLU A 259 -9.77 1.56 26.48
CA GLU A 259 -8.42 1.49 27.03
C GLU A 259 -7.99 2.86 27.56
N ILE A 260 -7.10 2.85 28.54
CA ILE A 260 -6.47 4.04 29.09
C ILE A 260 -4.97 3.89 28.88
N ASP A 261 -4.40 4.78 28.08
CA ASP A 261 -2.95 4.90 27.93
C ASP A 261 -2.41 5.93 28.92
N ALA A 262 -1.42 5.52 29.70
CA ALA A 262 -0.59 6.38 30.52
C ALA A 262 0.87 6.32 30.03
N PHE A 263 1.58 7.45 30.13
CA PHE A 263 2.95 7.58 29.64
C PHE A 263 3.93 7.86 30.76
N TYR A 264 5.09 7.21 30.66
CA TYR A 264 6.17 7.30 31.62
C TYR A 264 7.50 7.59 30.92
N GLU A 265 8.40 8.25 31.63
CA GLU A 265 9.75 8.53 31.15
C GLU A 265 10.52 7.23 30.99
N LEU A 266 11.24 7.09 29.87
CA LEU A 266 12.27 6.06 29.73
C LEU A 266 13.57 6.61 30.32
N GLY A 267 13.80 6.33 31.60
CA GLY A 267 15.02 6.71 32.30
C GLY A 267 16.22 5.84 31.87
N GLN A 268 17.41 6.20 32.35
CA GLN A 268 18.64 5.47 32.01
C GLN A 268 18.62 4.03 32.52
N GLN A 269 18.11 3.82 33.75
CA GLN A 269 18.03 2.48 34.34
C GLN A 269 17.09 1.57 33.55
N GLU A 270 15.92 2.08 33.17
CA GLU A 270 14.93 1.36 32.35
C GLU A 270 15.46 1.10 30.94
N PHE A 271 16.15 2.08 30.36
CA PHE A 271 16.79 1.94 29.06
C PHE A 271 17.85 0.85 29.05
N ASP A 272 18.66 0.74 30.11
CA ASP A 272 19.73 -0.25 30.22
C ASP A 272 19.24 -1.70 30.38
N LEU A 273 17.96 -1.90 30.73
CA LEU A 273 17.32 -3.22 30.73
C LEU A 273 16.98 -3.72 29.33
N LEU A 274 16.95 -2.85 28.32
CA LEU A 274 16.59 -3.23 26.96
C LEU A 274 17.72 -3.99 26.27
N ASN A 275 17.34 -4.86 25.34
CA ASN A 275 18.27 -5.56 24.45
C ASN A 275 19.27 -4.57 23.80
N PRO A 276 20.59 -4.86 23.77
CA PRO A 276 21.59 -3.98 23.17
C PRO A 276 21.25 -3.48 21.75
N ILE A 277 20.66 -4.34 20.91
CA ILE A 277 20.27 -3.98 19.53
C ILE A 277 19.15 -2.94 19.56
N VAL A 278 18.15 -3.14 20.42
CA VAL A 278 17.05 -2.19 20.61
C VAL A 278 17.56 -0.86 21.14
N ARG A 279 18.48 -0.87 22.11
CA ARG A 279 19.12 0.35 22.62
C ARG A 279 19.82 1.12 21.51
N GLN A 280 20.57 0.43 20.66
CA GLN A 280 21.25 1.06 19.51
C GLN A 280 20.24 1.70 18.55
N ILE A 281 19.13 1.00 18.23
CA ILE A 281 18.08 1.54 17.36
C ILE A 281 17.44 2.78 17.99
N ILE A 282 17.03 2.72 19.25
CA ILE A 282 16.41 3.86 19.94
C ILE A 282 17.37 5.06 19.96
N HIS A 283 18.63 4.84 20.30
CA HIS A 283 19.64 5.90 20.36
C HIS A 283 19.90 6.54 18.99
N ALA A 284 19.95 5.74 17.92
CA ALA A 284 20.11 6.25 16.55
C ALA A 284 18.94 7.13 16.10
N HIS A 285 17.72 6.83 16.55
CA HIS A 285 16.51 7.55 16.15
C HIS A 285 16.12 8.69 17.12
N SER A 286 16.63 8.69 18.36
CA SER A 286 16.29 9.72 19.36
C SER A 286 16.81 11.10 18.99
N GLN A 287 17.88 11.18 18.19
CA GLN A 287 18.43 12.44 17.70
C GLN A 287 17.44 13.22 16.81
N ASN A 288 16.52 12.50 16.15
CA ASN A 288 15.57 13.08 15.18
C ASN A 288 14.10 13.01 15.64
N SER A 289 13.74 12.12 16.58
CA SER A 289 12.32 11.85 16.95
C SER A 289 11.95 12.10 18.41
N GLY A 290 12.80 12.78 19.18
CA GLY A 290 12.56 13.04 20.61
C GLY A 290 12.80 11.81 21.49
N ARG A 291 12.56 11.96 22.80
CA ARG A 291 12.81 10.88 23.78
C ARG A 291 11.66 9.87 23.75
N SER A 292 12.00 8.59 23.58
CA SER A 292 11.07 7.47 23.70
C SER A 292 10.49 7.40 25.11
N ARG A 293 9.24 6.93 25.21
CA ARG A 293 8.47 6.83 26.46
C ARG A 293 7.94 5.42 26.62
N ILE A 294 7.73 5.02 27.86
CA ILE A 294 7.03 3.78 28.19
C ILE A 294 5.53 4.09 28.20
N ARG A 295 4.74 3.32 27.46
CA ARG A 295 3.28 3.38 27.42
C ARG A 295 2.73 2.21 28.21
N VAL A 296 1.94 2.51 29.24
CA VAL A 296 1.16 1.52 29.99
C VAL A 296 -0.29 1.65 29.52
N THR A 297 -0.84 0.57 28.99
CA THR A 297 -2.24 0.50 28.55
C THR A 297 -3.02 -0.34 29.56
N LYS A 298 -4.13 0.21 30.07
CA LYS A 298 -5.03 -0.46 31.01
C LYS A 298 -6.42 -0.62 30.40
N LYS A 299 -7.11 -1.72 30.70
CA LYS A 299 -8.53 -1.88 30.36
C LYS A 299 -9.37 -0.91 31.19
N LYS A 300 -10.27 -0.14 30.57
CA LYS A 300 -11.06 0.87 31.27
C LYS A 300 -12.03 0.24 32.27
N GLU A 301 -12.60 -0.91 31.93
CA GLU A 301 -13.61 -1.60 32.72
C GLU A 301 -13.03 -2.23 33.99
N THR A 302 -11.86 -2.86 33.91
CA THR A 302 -11.26 -3.63 35.02
C THR A 302 -10.09 -2.91 35.70
N GLY A 303 -9.47 -1.93 35.04
CA GLY A 303 -8.24 -1.28 35.50
C GLY A 303 -6.99 -2.14 35.38
N GLU A 304 -7.12 -3.38 34.89
CA GLU A 304 -6.00 -4.31 34.69
C GLU A 304 -5.04 -3.79 33.62
N VAL A 305 -3.74 -3.96 33.86
CA VAL A 305 -2.70 -3.66 32.88
C VAL A 305 -2.80 -4.66 31.75
N LYS A 306 -3.03 -4.15 30.53
CA LYS A 306 -3.10 -4.93 29.30
C LYS A 306 -1.71 -5.10 28.70
N ASP A 307 -1.04 -3.98 28.43
CA ASP A 307 0.24 -3.92 27.73
C ASP A 307 1.15 -2.86 28.35
N VAL A 308 2.45 -3.12 28.35
CA VAL A 308 3.48 -2.16 28.77
C VAL A 308 4.59 -2.16 27.72
N ILE A 309 4.63 -1.13 26.88
CA ILE A 309 5.51 -1.13 25.72
C ILE A 309 6.27 0.18 25.55
N ILE A 310 7.36 0.11 24.78
CA ILE A 310 8.08 1.25 24.22
C ILE A 310 7.86 1.21 22.72
N LYS A 311 7.17 2.22 22.17
CA LYS A 311 6.95 2.35 20.72
C LYS A 311 8.05 3.21 20.11
N GLN A 312 8.91 2.59 19.31
CA GLN A 312 10.00 3.25 18.59
C GLN A 312 9.66 3.38 17.11
N ARG A 313 9.48 4.61 16.63
CA ARG A 313 9.30 4.85 15.20
C ARG A 313 10.61 4.64 14.44
N LEU A 314 10.54 3.92 13.34
CA LEU A 314 11.66 3.72 12.41
C LEU A 314 11.55 4.70 11.25
N ALA A 315 10.45 4.66 10.51
CA ALA A 315 10.27 5.46 9.31
C ALA A 315 8.79 5.74 9.02
N ASN A 316 8.55 6.78 8.21
CA ASN A 316 7.24 7.11 7.65
C ASN A 316 7.35 7.29 6.14
N LEU A 317 6.28 6.95 5.44
CA LEU A 317 6.07 7.26 4.03
C LEU A 317 4.74 8.01 3.89
N GLU A 318 4.80 9.25 3.42
CA GLU A 318 3.63 10.05 3.10
C GLU A 318 3.18 9.84 1.64
N ILE A 319 1.88 9.70 1.42
CA ILE A 319 1.26 9.53 0.10
C ILE A 319 0.17 10.58 -0.04
N SER A 320 0.29 11.47 -1.02
CA SER A 320 -0.77 12.43 -1.34
C SER A 320 -1.84 11.76 -2.18
N SER A 321 -3.12 12.03 -1.88
CA SER A 321 -4.26 11.60 -2.69
C SER A 321 -5.19 12.78 -2.95
N PRO A 322 -4.89 13.62 -3.97
CA PRO A 322 -5.58 14.90 -4.19
C PRO A 322 -7.06 14.77 -4.57
N ARG A 323 -7.47 13.59 -5.05
CA ARG A 323 -8.86 13.30 -5.45
C ARG A 323 -9.74 12.78 -4.31
N THR A 324 -9.20 12.65 -3.11
CA THR A 324 -9.93 12.21 -1.92
C THR A 324 -9.74 13.19 -0.78
N GLU A 325 -10.59 13.13 0.24
CA GLU A 325 -10.49 13.99 1.43
C GLU A 325 -9.22 13.75 2.26
N TRP A 326 -8.67 12.53 2.17
CA TRP A 326 -7.52 12.10 2.93
C TRP A 326 -6.30 11.82 2.06
N ASP A 327 -5.14 12.10 2.64
CA ASP A 327 -3.83 11.58 2.29
C ASP A 327 -3.50 10.42 3.24
N TYR A 328 -2.40 9.70 2.96
CA TYR A 328 -1.98 8.55 3.77
C TYR A 328 -0.61 8.77 4.39
N ARG A 329 -0.41 8.17 5.56
CA ARG A 329 0.92 7.91 6.11
C ARG A 329 1.05 6.44 6.43
N ILE A 330 2.07 5.78 5.86
CA ILE A 330 2.46 4.43 6.23
C ILE A 330 3.64 4.56 7.21
N GLY A 331 3.42 4.13 8.44
CA GLY A 331 4.42 4.12 9.50
C GLY A 331 4.98 2.72 9.73
N ILE A 332 6.27 2.66 10.03
CA ILE A 332 6.94 1.46 10.52
C ILE A 332 7.45 1.77 11.92
N ASN A 333 7.03 0.97 12.90
CA ASN A 333 7.48 1.09 14.27
C ASN A 333 7.93 -0.27 14.82
N LEU A 334 8.72 -0.23 15.88
CA LEU A 334 8.92 -1.35 16.79
C LEU A 334 8.09 -1.12 18.04
N GLU A 335 7.28 -2.10 18.42
CA GLU A 335 6.66 -2.19 19.73
C GLU A 335 7.50 -3.16 20.58
N ILE A 336 8.16 -2.62 21.61
CA ILE A 336 9.08 -3.35 22.48
C ILE A 336 8.41 -3.53 23.83
N ASP A 337 8.24 -4.76 24.29
CA ASP A 337 7.71 -5.02 25.64
C ASP A 337 8.69 -4.50 26.68
N PHE A 338 8.18 -3.75 27.65
CA PHE A 338 8.96 -3.33 28.81
C PHE A 338 8.74 -4.30 29.96
N LEU A 339 9.78 -5.07 30.29
CA LEU A 339 9.75 -6.12 31.31
C LEU A 339 10.11 -5.64 32.72
N GLY A 340 10.35 -4.33 32.89
CA GLY A 340 10.71 -3.75 34.18
C GLY A 340 9.49 -3.45 35.07
N PRO A 341 9.72 -3.10 36.36
CA PRO A 341 8.64 -2.79 37.29
C PRO A 341 7.94 -1.47 36.95
N VAL A 342 6.62 -1.51 36.78
CA VAL A 342 5.80 -0.35 36.37
C VAL A 342 5.60 0.64 37.51
N GLU A 343 5.60 0.17 38.76
CA GLU A 343 5.26 0.96 39.95
C GLU A 343 6.30 2.04 40.25
N LYS A 344 7.53 1.85 39.76
CA LYS A 344 8.66 2.77 39.97
C LYS A 344 8.85 3.77 38.84
N LEU A 345 8.05 3.66 37.78
CA LEU A 345 8.18 4.52 36.62
C LEU A 345 7.75 5.95 36.93
N LYS A 346 8.56 6.91 36.48
CA LYS A 346 8.23 8.33 36.61
C LYS A 346 7.24 8.75 35.51
N PRO A 347 6.06 9.30 35.85
CA PRO A 347 5.11 9.76 34.84
C PRO A 347 5.72 10.83 33.92
N ALA A 348 5.48 10.72 32.62
CA ALA A 348 5.93 11.70 31.63
C ALA A 348 4.95 12.87 31.61
N LEU A 349 5.25 13.92 32.39
CA LEU A 349 4.41 15.10 32.52
C LEU A 349 4.93 16.25 31.64
N GLU A 350 4.00 16.95 31.00
CA GLU A 350 4.28 18.25 30.41
C GLU A 350 4.14 19.35 31.46
N PRO A 351 4.91 20.46 31.36
CA PRO A 351 4.83 21.56 32.31
C PRO A 351 3.39 22.06 32.49
N GLY A 352 2.92 22.11 33.73
CA GLY A 352 1.59 22.60 34.08
C GLY A 352 0.42 21.62 33.84
N LYS A 353 0.68 20.37 33.45
CA LYS A 353 -0.35 19.33 33.28
C LYS A 353 -0.29 18.29 34.41
N THR A 354 -1.44 17.70 34.73
CA THR A 354 -1.54 16.60 35.71
C THR A 354 -1.40 15.25 35.01
N VAL A 355 -1.20 14.17 35.77
CA VAL A 355 -1.13 12.81 35.22
C VAL A 355 -2.44 12.45 34.53
N GLU A 356 -3.56 12.81 35.14
CA GLU A 356 -4.91 12.51 34.65
C GLU A 356 -5.21 13.26 33.36
N SER A 357 -4.77 14.51 33.22
CA SER A 357 -4.98 15.27 31.98
C SER A 357 -4.09 14.81 30.84
N MET A 358 -3.00 14.10 31.15
CA MET A 358 -2.10 13.49 30.17
C MET A 358 -2.53 12.07 29.74
N GLN A 359 -3.40 11.40 30.50
CA GLN A 359 -3.95 10.10 30.12
C GLN A 359 -4.81 10.21 28.87
N ARG A 360 -4.66 9.23 27.97
CA ARG A 360 -5.50 9.13 26.77
C ARG A 360 -6.51 8.02 26.98
N GLN A 361 -7.78 8.38 26.96
CA GLN A 361 -8.86 7.41 26.94
C GLN A 361 -9.17 7.07 25.49
N LYS A 362 -9.03 5.80 25.13
CA LYS A 362 -9.27 5.28 23.79
C LYS A 362 -10.54 4.45 23.80
N ASP A 363 -11.44 4.76 22.87
CA ASP A 363 -12.60 3.95 22.54
C ASP A 363 -12.40 3.48 21.10
N ARG A 364 -12.15 2.18 20.92
CA ARG A 364 -11.65 1.60 19.66
C ARG A 364 -12.57 0.50 19.16
N ILE A 365 -12.94 0.62 17.90
CA ILE A 365 -13.69 -0.39 17.16
C ILE A 365 -12.76 -0.98 16.10
N SER A 366 -12.48 -2.28 16.22
CA SER A 366 -11.53 -3.00 15.38
C SER A 366 -12.23 -3.99 14.44
N TYR A 367 -11.79 -3.99 13.18
CA TYR A 367 -12.32 -4.82 12.10
C TYR A 367 -11.17 -5.63 11.49
N ALA A 368 -11.14 -6.94 11.71
CA ALA A 368 -10.02 -7.79 11.27
C ALA A 368 -10.46 -8.89 10.30
N TRP A 369 -9.65 -9.21 9.30
CA TRP A 369 -9.91 -10.32 8.38
C TRP A 369 -8.63 -10.92 7.81
N LEU A 370 -8.71 -12.20 7.42
CA LEU A 370 -7.63 -12.98 6.80
C LEU A 370 -6.33 -13.08 7.61
N ASP A 371 -6.37 -12.75 8.92
CA ASP A 371 -5.17 -12.64 9.77
C ASP A 371 -4.05 -11.81 9.11
N ALA A 372 -4.47 -10.79 8.36
CA ALA A 372 -3.61 -10.00 7.50
C ALA A 372 -3.87 -8.50 7.63
N TYR A 373 -5.13 -8.11 7.79
CA TYR A 373 -5.54 -6.71 7.86
C TYR A 373 -6.41 -6.49 9.10
N GLN A 374 -6.15 -5.39 9.79
CA GLN A 374 -6.99 -4.86 10.85
C GLN A 374 -7.23 -3.38 10.60
N VAL A 375 -8.48 -2.94 10.61
CA VAL A 375 -8.85 -1.53 10.55
C VAL A 375 -9.38 -1.12 11.91
N ASP A 376 -8.78 -0.08 12.49
CA ASP A 376 -9.12 0.45 13.80
C ASP A 376 -9.73 1.84 13.65
N LEU A 377 -10.98 1.98 14.06
CA LEU A 377 -11.65 3.27 14.19
C LEU A 377 -11.60 3.67 15.67
N THR A 378 -10.80 4.69 16.00
CA THR A 378 -10.50 5.05 17.38
C THR A 378 -10.92 6.49 17.69
N GLN A 379 -11.68 6.68 18.77
CA GLN A 379 -11.83 7.97 19.41
C GLN A 379 -10.86 8.08 20.58
N VAL A 380 -10.03 9.12 20.57
CA VAL A 380 -9.05 9.40 21.62
C VAL A 380 -9.48 10.66 22.37
N ALA A 381 -9.73 10.56 23.67
CA ALA A 381 -9.99 11.70 24.54
C ALA A 381 -8.79 11.94 25.47
N GLN A 382 -8.30 13.19 25.53
CA GLN A 382 -7.20 13.60 26.39
C GLN A 382 -7.50 14.98 26.97
N GLY A 383 -7.74 15.06 28.28
CA GLY A 383 -8.26 16.28 28.89
C GLY A 383 -9.57 16.73 28.21
N THR A 384 -9.58 17.93 27.64
CA THR A 384 -10.73 18.48 26.89
C THR A 384 -10.71 18.16 25.40
N SER A 385 -9.59 17.66 24.86
CA SER A 385 -9.47 17.36 23.44
C SER A 385 -10.06 15.99 23.11
N LYS A 386 -10.71 15.90 21.96
CA LYS A 386 -11.18 14.66 21.36
C LYS A 386 -10.65 14.60 19.93
N ASN A 387 -9.98 13.50 19.59
CA ASN A 387 -9.54 13.20 18.24
C ASN A 387 -10.23 11.93 17.74
N HIS A 388 -10.49 11.89 16.44
CA HIS A 388 -11.00 10.70 15.76
C HIS A 388 -9.96 10.26 14.75
N GLU A 389 -9.57 8.99 14.83
CA GLU A 389 -8.48 8.39 14.07
C GLU A 389 -8.97 7.13 13.37
N LEU A 390 -8.41 6.86 12.19
CA LEU A 390 -8.60 5.63 11.45
C LEU A 390 -7.23 5.10 11.05
N GLU A 391 -7.00 3.84 11.38
CA GLU A 391 -5.72 3.16 11.21
C GLU A 391 -5.97 1.81 10.52
N LEU A 392 -5.05 1.36 9.67
CA LEU A 392 -5.04 0.04 9.08
C LEU A 392 -3.69 -0.60 9.38
N GLU A 393 -3.70 -1.68 10.13
CA GLU A 393 -2.52 -2.42 10.53
C GLU A 393 -2.39 -3.72 9.71
N LEU A 394 -1.15 -4.06 9.36
CA LEU A 394 -0.81 -5.36 8.80
C LEU A 394 -0.42 -6.33 9.92
N ASP A 395 -0.84 -7.58 9.81
CA ASP A 395 -0.33 -8.61 10.70
C ASP A 395 1.17 -8.82 10.48
N SER A 396 1.94 -8.62 11.55
CA SER A 396 3.40 -8.69 11.54
C SER A 396 3.91 -10.06 11.13
N LYS A 397 3.28 -11.14 11.63
CA LYS A 397 3.73 -12.51 11.35
C LYS A 397 3.50 -12.85 9.89
N THR A 398 2.31 -12.57 9.35
CA THR A 398 1.95 -12.76 7.94
C THR A 398 2.87 -11.96 7.02
N LEU A 399 3.14 -10.70 7.36
CA LEU A 399 4.06 -9.84 6.61
C LEU A 399 5.48 -10.43 6.57
N LEU A 400 6.05 -10.75 7.73
CA LEU A 400 7.41 -11.29 7.85
C LEU A 400 7.54 -12.66 7.17
N ASN A 401 6.54 -13.53 7.33
CA ASN A 401 6.51 -14.85 6.68
C ASN A 401 6.59 -14.74 5.16
N HIS A 402 5.81 -13.85 4.55
CA HIS A 402 5.85 -13.65 3.10
C HIS A 402 7.12 -12.93 2.64
N ALA A 403 7.64 -11.99 3.44
CA ALA A 403 8.90 -11.32 3.18
C ALA A 403 10.10 -12.29 3.21
N ASP A 404 10.13 -13.23 4.15
CA ASP A 404 11.19 -14.23 4.26
C ASP A 404 11.13 -15.30 3.17
N ARG A 405 9.93 -15.63 2.68
CA ARG A 405 9.79 -16.41 1.44
C ARG A 405 10.33 -15.63 0.24
N ALA A 406 10.01 -14.34 0.11
CA ALA A 406 10.55 -13.50 -0.95
C ALA A 406 12.09 -13.43 -0.93
N ARG A 407 12.69 -13.27 0.26
CA ARG A 407 14.16 -13.27 0.44
C ARG A 407 14.80 -14.58 -0.02
N ARG A 408 14.10 -15.72 0.16
CA ARG A 408 14.54 -17.05 -0.28
C ARG A 408 14.18 -17.38 -1.72
N ASN A 409 13.65 -16.43 -2.50
CA ASN A 409 13.13 -16.63 -3.85
C ASN A 409 12.03 -17.72 -3.92
N GLU A 410 11.26 -17.87 -2.84
CA GLU A 410 10.13 -18.80 -2.78
C GLU A 410 8.83 -18.10 -3.20
N PRO A 411 7.82 -18.87 -3.67
CA PRO A 411 6.48 -18.35 -3.89
C PRO A 411 5.93 -17.67 -2.64
N ASN A 412 5.53 -16.41 -2.79
CA ASN A 412 5.08 -15.56 -1.70
C ASN A 412 3.96 -14.62 -2.15
N LYS A 413 3.37 -13.91 -1.19
CA LYS A 413 2.28 -12.94 -1.41
C LYS A 413 2.65 -11.57 -0.84
N PHE A 414 3.94 -11.24 -0.72
CA PHE A 414 4.38 -10.00 -0.08
C PHE A 414 3.81 -8.77 -0.81
N GLU A 415 4.04 -8.68 -2.12
CA GLU A 415 3.52 -7.58 -2.92
C GLU A 415 1.99 -7.56 -2.95
N SER A 416 1.35 -8.73 -3.08
CA SER A 416 -0.12 -8.84 -3.04
C SER A 416 -0.71 -8.37 -1.71
N LEU A 417 -0.06 -8.64 -0.58
CA LEU A 417 -0.46 -8.19 0.76
C LEU A 417 -0.46 -6.66 0.82
N ILE A 418 0.62 -6.03 0.34
CA ILE A 418 0.78 -4.57 0.29
C ILE A 418 -0.21 -3.92 -0.68
N THR A 419 -0.41 -4.50 -1.86
CA THR A 419 -1.45 -4.05 -2.80
C THR A 419 -2.84 -4.12 -2.16
N GLY A 420 -3.14 -5.18 -1.40
CA GLY A 420 -4.39 -5.29 -0.65
C GLY A 420 -4.54 -4.19 0.41
N MET A 421 -3.47 -3.85 1.15
CA MET A 421 -3.46 -2.71 2.06
C MET A 421 -3.81 -1.41 1.32
N MET A 422 -3.09 -1.10 0.23
CA MET A 422 -3.32 0.11 -0.57
C MET A 422 -4.74 0.18 -1.13
N ASN A 423 -5.30 -0.95 -1.56
CA ASN A 423 -6.67 -1.00 -2.06
C ASN A 423 -7.69 -0.72 -0.95
N ASN A 424 -7.47 -1.20 0.27
CA ASN A 424 -8.32 -0.84 1.41
C ASN A 424 -8.22 0.65 1.74
N LEU A 425 -7.02 1.23 1.70
CA LEU A 425 -6.82 2.68 1.86
C LEU A 425 -7.68 3.47 0.86
N ARG A 426 -7.60 3.10 -0.42
CA ARG A 426 -8.32 3.75 -1.51
C ARG A 426 -9.83 3.59 -1.40
N VAL A 427 -10.33 2.40 -1.04
CA VAL A 427 -11.78 2.15 -0.89
C VAL A 427 -12.36 3.00 0.22
N LEU A 428 -11.72 3.01 1.40
CA LEU A 428 -12.22 3.76 2.56
C LEU A 428 -12.12 5.28 2.35
N SER A 429 -11.08 5.77 1.65
CA SER A 429 -11.02 7.18 1.27
C SER A 429 -12.11 7.60 0.30
N ARG A 430 -12.42 6.76 -0.69
CA ARG A 430 -13.45 7.07 -1.68
C ARG A 430 -14.85 7.08 -1.07
N GLU A 431 -15.13 6.17 -0.14
CA GLU A 431 -16.39 6.18 0.62
C GLU A 431 -16.62 7.50 1.38
N MET A 432 -15.52 8.13 1.80
CA MET A 432 -15.55 9.37 2.59
C MET A 432 -15.50 10.63 1.75
N THR A 433 -15.11 10.50 0.49
CA THR A 433 -15.04 11.61 -0.43
C THR A 433 -16.44 11.84 -1.00
N PRO A 434 -17.05 13.02 -0.81
CA PRO A 434 -18.33 13.33 -1.40
C PRO A 434 -18.24 13.15 -2.92
N SER A 435 -19.26 12.54 -3.53
CA SER A 435 -19.37 12.51 -4.98
C SER A 435 -19.34 13.95 -5.51
N ALA A 436 -18.45 14.22 -6.46
CA ALA A 436 -18.42 15.52 -7.11
C ALA A 436 -19.83 15.83 -7.66
N PRO A 437 -20.39 17.04 -7.46
CA PRO A 437 -21.67 17.39 -8.04
C PRO A 437 -21.57 17.29 -9.57
N GLY A 438 -22.19 16.25 -10.15
CA GLY A 438 -22.28 16.06 -11.60
C GLY A 438 -21.51 14.87 -12.20
N ALA A 439 -21.08 13.88 -11.41
CA ALA A 439 -20.60 12.59 -11.92
C ALA A 439 -21.75 11.57 -12.04
#